data_AF-A0A9P3HFT7-F1
#
_entry.id   AF-A0A9P3HFT7-F1
#
_cell.length_a   1.000
_cell.length_b   1.000
_cell.length_c   1.000
_cell.angle_alpha   90.00
_cell.angle_beta   90.00
_cell.angle_gamma   90.00
#
_symmetry.space_group_name_H-M   'P 1'
#
loop_
_entity.id
_entity.type
_entity.pdbx_description
1 polymer ?
#
loop_
_entity_poly.entity_id
_entity_poly.type
_entity_poly.pdbx_seq_one_letter_code
_entity_poly.pdbx_strand_id
1 'polypeptide(L)'
;MAPTIQEKIADALTKKDLGNEAFKNGDMKAALMQYHLAVLGLSGLDNQMAGMPMMSSMRPQETAATTINDGQKSEIKTNLAIVYSNMGACHLKNANYKRAIEVCTTALKQDPNNVKAKFRRAQAKLLEGNLAGAEADLTDLGDKVPGVKAEMEKLKKKSKEAEEKQRKSMGGFLSRGRIIDPEEEASEASSSQAAPAAPAPKATPKSKPTLASKVNSTTRKPPKVVKDEEYKPSTWSGTAPKIQELAEGEE
;
A
#
# COMPACT_ATOMS: atom_id res chain seq x y z
N MET A 1 -22.97 -6.18 -34.48
CA MET A 1 -23.16 -4.89 -33.77
C MET A 1 -22.08 -4.80 -32.71
N ALA A 2 -21.46 -3.63 -32.51
CA ALA A 2 -20.49 -3.45 -31.44
C ALA A 2 -21.23 -3.39 -30.07
N PRO A 3 -20.71 -4.03 -29.00
CA PRO A 3 -21.35 -4.01 -27.70
C PRO A 3 -21.37 -2.60 -27.10
N THR A 4 -22.54 -2.18 -26.64
CA THR A 4 -22.80 -0.89 -26.02
C THR A 4 -22.06 -0.74 -24.68
N ILE A 5 -21.96 0.49 -24.18
CA ILE A 5 -21.28 0.77 -22.91
C ILE A 5 -22.04 0.12 -21.74
N GLN A 6 -23.37 0.12 -21.77
CA GLN A 6 -24.18 -0.51 -20.73
C GLN A 6 -24.02 -2.04 -20.71
N GLU A 7 -23.97 -2.70 -21.87
CA GLU A 7 -23.69 -4.14 -21.95
C GLU A 7 -22.30 -4.50 -21.41
N LYS A 8 -21.29 -3.65 -21.63
CA LYS A 8 -19.94 -3.85 -21.05
C LYS A 8 -19.90 -3.69 -19.53
N ILE A 9 -20.65 -2.72 -18.99
CA ILE A 9 -20.83 -2.60 -17.53
C ILE A 9 -21.55 -3.84 -16.99
N ALA A 10 -22.62 -4.29 -17.66
CA ALA A 10 -23.37 -5.48 -17.28
C ALA A 10 -22.49 -6.74 -17.29
N ASP A 11 -21.71 -7.00 -18.35
CA ASP A 11 -20.79 -8.14 -18.42
C ASP A 11 -19.78 -8.10 -17.26
N ALA A 12 -19.16 -6.95 -16.99
CA ALA A 12 -18.22 -6.81 -15.87
C ALA A 12 -18.88 -7.02 -14.50
N LEU A 13 -20.16 -6.65 -14.34
CA LEU A 13 -20.95 -6.99 -13.15
C LEU A 13 -21.22 -8.50 -13.05
N THR A 14 -21.49 -9.21 -14.16
CA THR A 14 -21.58 -10.68 -14.14
C THR A 14 -20.27 -11.32 -13.67
N LYS A 15 -19.11 -10.83 -14.11
CA LYS A 15 -17.80 -11.33 -13.66
C LYS A 15 -17.61 -11.10 -12.15
N LYS A 16 -18.00 -9.92 -11.64
CA LYS A 16 -18.00 -9.63 -10.19
C LYS A 16 -18.89 -10.62 -9.43
N ASP A 17 -20.07 -10.96 -9.94
CA ASP A 17 -21.00 -11.88 -9.27
C ASP A 17 -20.56 -13.36 -9.34
N LEU A 18 -20.01 -13.82 -10.46
CA LEU A 18 -19.30 -15.11 -10.55
C LEU A 18 -18.12 -15.19 -9.57
N GLY A 19 -17.39 -14.08 -9.37
CA GLY A 19 -16.34 -13.98 -8.36
C GLY A 19 -16.88 -14.07 -6.92
N ASN A 20 -18.07 -13.50 -6.67
CA ASN A 20 -18.76 -13.60 -5.38
C ASN A 20 -19.22 -15.04 -5.10
N GLU A 21 -19.68 -15.77 -6.12
CA GLU A 21 -20.06 -17.19 -6.02
C GLU A 21 -18.85 -18.08 -5.75
N ALA A 22 -17.77 -17.95 -6.52
CA ALA A 22 -16.52 -18.67 -6.29
C ALA A 22 -15.96 -18.41 -4.87
N PHE A 23 -16.07 -17.17 -4.36
CA PHE A 23 -15.67 -16.82 -2.99
C PHE A 23 -16.52 -17.47 -1.89
N LYS A 24 -17.81 -17.70 -2.14
CA LYS A 24 -18.70 -18.48 -1.25
C LYS A 24 -18.34 -19.97 -1.28
N ASN A 25 -18.06 -20.50 -2.47
CA ASN A 25 -17.66 -21.90 -2.69
C ASN A 25 -16.24 -22.22 -2.17
N GLY A 26 -15.49 -21.21 -1.73
CA GLY A 26 -14.14 -21.39 -1.17
C GLY A 26 -13.00 -21.33 -2.20
N ASP A 27 -13.29 -21.30 -3.49
CA ASP A 27 -12.28 -21.16 -4.53
C ASP A 27 -11.80 -19.71 -4.67
N MET A 28 -10.78 -19.38 -3.88
CA MET A 28 -10.12 -18.07 -3.90
C MET A 28 -9.39 -17.79 -5.22
N LYS A 29 -8.98 -18.81 -5.98
CA LYS A 29 -8.24 -18.62 -7.24
C LYS A 29 -9.21 -18.25 -8.37
N ALA A 30 -10.30 -19.00 -8.52
CA ALA A 30 -11.36 -18.66 -9.46
C ALA A 30 -12.01 -17.31 -9.11
N ALA A 31 -12.24 -17.03 -7.82
CA ALA A 31 -12.75 -15.73 -7.38
C ALA A 31 -11.83 -14.58 -7.81
N LEU A 32 -10.53 -14.65 -7.51
CA LEU A 32 -9.55 -13.64 -7.93
C LEU A 32 -9.51 -13.48 -9.45
N MET A 33 -9.52 -14.57 -10.23
CA MET A 33 -9.56 -14.51 -11.69
C MET A 33 -10.79 -13.73 -12.20
N GLN A 34 -11.98 -14.04 -11.70
CA GLN A 34 -13.21 -13.36 -12.12
C GLN A 34 -13.22 -11.88 -11.69
N TYR A 35 -12.71 -11.55 -10.50
CA TYR A 35 -12.54 -10.14 -10.10
C TYR A 35 -11.52 -9.40 -10.98
N HIS A 36 -10.41 -10.03 -11.39
CA HIS A 36 -9.47 -9.42 -12.32
C HIS A 36 -10.11 -9.15 -13.69
N LEU A 37 -10.94 -10.06 -14.21
CA LEU A 37 -11.72 -9.85 -15.43
C LEU A 37 -12.73 -8.69 -15.28
N ALA A 38 -13.42 -8.61 -14.13
CA ALA A 38 -14.31 -7.48 -13.83
C ALA A 38 -13.56 -6.14 -13.78
N VAL A 39 -12.37 -6.10 -13.16
CA VAL A 39 -11.51 -4.90 -13.15
C VAL A 39 -11.05 -4.53 -14.56
N LEU A 40 -10.66 -5.48 -15.40
CA LEU A 40 -10.26 -5.21 -16.79
C LEU A 40 -11.41 -4.59 -17.59
N GLY A 41 -12.63 -5.14 -17.49
CA GLY A 41 -13.82 -4.60 -18.13
C GLY A 41 -14.16 -3.17 -17.66
N LEU A 42 -14.20 -2.93 -16.35
CA LEU A 42 -14.54 -1.62 -15.79
C LEU A 42 -13.43 -0.56 -15.98
N SER A 43 -12.15 -0.94 -15.82
CA SER A 43 -11.02 -0.01 -16.00
C SER A 43 -10.82 0.38 -17.46
N GLY A 44 -11.12 -0.52 -18.41
CA GLY A 44 -11.16 -0.20 -19.84
C GLY A 44 -12.26 0.80 -20.22
N LEU A 45 -13.25 1.03 -19.35
CA LEU A 45 -14.27 2.07 -19.51
C LEU A 45 -13.90 3.37 -18.77
N ASP A 46 -13.43 3.31 -17.52
CA ASP A 46 -13.04 4.53 -16.76
C ASP A 46 -11.77 5.20 -17.32
N ASN A 47 -10.86 4.44 -17.93
CA ASN A 47 -9.66 4.99 -18.54
C ASN A 47 -10.00 5.87 -19.76
N GLN A 48 -9.92 7.17 -19.52
CA GLN A 48 -9.82 8.25 -20.51
C GLN A 48 -8.57 8.13 -21.44
N MET A 49 -7.85 7.01 -21.38
CA MET A 49 -6.73 6.65 -22.26
C MET A 49 -7.15 6.34 -23.69
N ALA A 50 -8.46 6.24 -23.98
CA ALA A 50 -9.01 6.36 -25.33
C ALA A 50 -8.67 7.72 -26.00
N GLY A 51 -8.21 8.72 -25.24
CA GLY A 51 -7.74 10.02 -25.74
C GLY A 51 -6.23 10.16 -25.98
N MET A 52 -5.42 9.09 -25.87
CA MET A 52 -4.00 9.18 -26.20
C MET A 52 -3.75 9.07 -27.73
N PRO A 53 -3.05 10.02 -28.39
CA PRO A 53 -2.94 10.05 -29.85
C PRO A 53 -2.31 8.80 -30.48
N MET A 54 -1.40 8.13 -29.75
CA MET A 54 -0.58 7.03 -30.28
C MET A 54 -1.35 5.72 -30.55
N MET A 55 -2.58 5.57 -30.03
CA MET A 55 -3.51 4.47 -30.42
C MET A 55 -4.53 4.88 -31.49
N SER A 56 -4.61 6.17 -31.84
CA SER A 56 -5.63 6.69 -32.75
C SER A 56 -5.39 6.30 -34.22
N SER A 57 -4.15 6.01 -34.61
CA SER A 57 -3.79 5.71 -36.01
C SER A 57 -4.10 4.27 -36.46
N MET A 58 -4.67 3.43 -35.59
CA MET A 58 -4.90 2.00 -35.85
C MET A 58 -6.38 1.60 -35.74
N ARG A 59 -7.29 2.56 -35.59
CA ARG A 59 -8.72 2.32 -35.44
C ARG A 59 -9.49 3.03 -36.56
N PRO A 60 -10.12 2.30 -37.49
CA PRO A 60 -11.05 2.89 -38.47
C PRO A 60 -12.15 3.69 -37.76
N GLN A 61 -12.65 4.74 -38.41
CA GLN A 61 -13.70 5.58 -37.85
C GLN A 61 -14.96 4.76 -37.51
N GLU A 62 -15.22 4.58 -36.22
CA GLU A 62 -16.58 4.52 -35.68
C GLU A 62 -16.75 5.68 -34.70
N THR A 63 -17.78 6.48 -34.94
CA THR A 63 -17.91 7.85 -34.45
C THR A 63 -18.81 7.96 -33.22
N ALA A 64 -18.62 9.05 -32.46
CA ALA A 64 -19.60 9.69 -31.56
C ALA A 64 -20.17 8.93 -30.33
N ALA A 65 -20.09 7.60 -30.21
CA ALA A 65 -20.83 6.86 -29.17
C ALA A 65 -20.15 6.73 -27.79
N THR A 66 -18.94 7.25 -27.59
CA THR A 66 -18.10 6.96 -26.38
C THR A 66 -17.84 8.18 -25.48
N THR A 67 -18.88 8.96 -25.20
CA THR A 67 -18.89 9.88 -24.06
C THR A 67 -19.56 9.18 -22.88
N ILE A 68 -18.78 8.62 -21.97
CA ILE A 68 -19.32 8.11 -20.70
C ILE A 68 -19.84 9.30 -19.91
N ASN A 69 -21.14 9.27 -19.55
CA ASN A 69 -21.75 10.31 -18.73
C ASN A 69 -21.14 10.27 -17.31
N ASP A 70 -20.98 11.43 -16.65
CA ASP A 70 -20.38 11.53 -15.31
C ASP A 70 -21.09 10.62 -14.29
N GLY A 71 -22.40 10.41 -14.43
CA GLY A 71 -23.16 9.43 -13.64
C GLY A 71 -22.64 8.00 -13.83
N GLN A 72 -22.51 7.54 -15.08
CA GLN A 72 -21.97 6.21 -15.40
C GLN A 72 -20.50 6.06 -14.96
N LYS A 73 -19.70 7.13 -15.04
CA LYS A 73 -18.32 7.13 -14.55
C LYS A 73 -18.27 6.95 -13.02
N SER A 74 -19.18 7.60 -12.30
CA SER A 74 -19.35 7.41 -10.85
C SER A 74 -19.76 5.98 -10.49
N GLU A 75 -20.70 5.39 -11.24
CA GLU A 75 -21.10 3.98 -11.09
C GLU A 75 -19.94 3.02 -11.34
N ILE A 76 -19.15 3.23 -12.40
CA ILE A 76 -17.98 2.40 -12.71
C ILE A 76 -16.95 2.45 -11.58
N LYS A 77 -16.64 3.64 -11.05
CA LYS A 77 -15.70 3.81 -9.92
C LYS A 77 -16.19 3.17 -8.64
N THR A 78 -17.48 3.33 -8.33
CA THR A 78 -18.13 2.68 -7.18
C THR A 78 -18.03 1.15 -7.29
N ASN A 79 -18.32 0.60 -8.47
CA ASN A 79 -18.21 -0.84 -8.72
C ASN A 79 -16.75 -1.33 -8.67
N LEU A 80 -15.79 -0.58 -9.23
CA LEU A 80 -14.35 -0.87 -9.10
C LEU A 80 -13.93 -0.94 -7.63
N ALA A 81 -14.35 0.02 -6.80
CA ALA A 81 -14.05 0.02 -5.37
C ALA A 81 -14.63 -1.22 -4.65
N ILE A 82 -15.84 -1.65 -5.02
CA ILE A 82 -16.46 -2.88 -4.50
C ILE A 82 -15.65 -4.13 -4.92
N VAL A 83 -15.28 -4.24 -6.21
CA VAL A 83 -14.49 -5.37 -6.74
C VAL A 83 -13.14 -5.46 -6.04
N TYR A 84 -12.37 -4.36 -5.98
CA TYR A 84 -11.10 -4.33 -5.26
C TYR A 84 -11.28 -4.67 -3.78
N SER A 85 -12.33 -4.16 -3.11
CA SER A 85 -12.61 -4.51 -1.72
C SER A 85 -12.83 -6.02 -1.53
N ASN A 86 -13.47 -6.69 -2.48
CA ASN A 86 -13.67 -8.15 -2.44
C ASN A 86 -12.39 -8.95 -2.76
N MET A 87 -11.56 -8.47 -3.69
CA MET A 87 -10.20 -9.02 -3.90
C MET A 87 -9.35 -8.91 -2.62
N GLY A 88 -9.47 -7.81 -1.87
CA GLY A 88 -8.84 -7.65 -0.56
C GLY A 88 -9.27 -8.72 0.44
N ALA A 89 -10.55 -9.12 0.44
CA ALA A 89 -11.04 -10.23 1.27
C ALA A 89 -10.48 -11.60 0.82
N CYS A 90 -10.26 -11.82 -0.47
CA CYS A 90 -9.59 -13.02 -0.98
C CYS A 90 -8.13 -13.08 -0.53
N HIS A 91 -7.39 -11.97 -0.63
CA HIS A 91 -6.00 -11.90 -0.19
C HIS A 91 -5.85 -12.06 1.32
N LEU A 92 -6.78 -11.51 2.13
CA LEU A 92 -6.85 -11.75 3.58
C LEU A 92 -7.00 -13.24 3.91
N LYS A 93 -7.95 -13.95 3.26
CA LYS A 93 -8.13 -15.40 3.44
C LYS A 93 -6.89 -16.19 3.00
N ASN A 94 -6.19 -15.74 1.95
CA ASN A 94 -4.98 -16.38 1.44
C ASN A 94 -3.68 -15.87 2.12
N ALA A 95 -3.76 -15.32 3.34
CA ALA A 95 -2.65 -14.78 4.13
C ALA A 95 -1.72 -13.75 3.43
N ASN A 96 -2.15 -13.16 2.31
CA ASN A 96 -1.36 -12.28 1.46
C ASN A 96 -1.56 -10.80 1.86
N TYR A 97 -1.14 -10.46 3.08
CA TYR A 97 -1.47 -9.16 3.71
C TYR A 97 -0.98 -7.94 2.91
N LYS A 98 0.23 -7.99 2.33
CA LYS A 98 0.78 -6.91 1.49
C LYS A 98 -0.13 -6.57 0.30
N ARG A 99 -0.49 -7.58 -0.50
CA ARG A 99 -1.44 -7.42 -1.62
C ARG A 99 -2.82 -6.98 -1.15
N ALA A 100 -3.30 -7.47 -0.01
CA ALA A 100 -4.56 -7.00 0.56
C ALA A 100 -4.54 -5.50 0.88
N ILE A 101 -3.43 -4.97 1.41
CA ILE A 101 -3.27 -3.53 1.70
C ILE A 101 -3.20 -2.70 0.42
N GLU A 102 -2.43 -3.15 -0.58
CA GLU A 102 -2.33 -2.51 -1.90
C GLU A 102 -3.72 -2.41 -2.56
N VAL A 103 -4.43 -3.53 -2.64
CA VAL A 103 -5.75 -3.65 -3.28
C VAL A 103 -6.84 -2.90 -2.50
N CYS A 104 -6.82 -2.91 -1.17
CA CYS A 104 -7.74 -2.05 -0.40
C CYS A 104 -7.38 -0.57 -0.54
N THR A 105 -6.13 -0.23 -0.79
CA THR A 105 -5.70 1.16 -1.06
C THR A 105 -6.10 1.62 -2.46
N THR A 106 -6.09 0.74 -3.48
CA THR A 106 -6.67 1.09 -4.80
C THR A 106 -8.19 1.23 -4.73
N ALA A 107 -8.88 0.39 -3.94
CA ALA A 107 -10.32 0.58 -3.69
C ALA A 107 -10.64 1.98 -3.13
N LEU A 108 -9.85 2.45 -2.15
CA LEU A 108 -10.03 3.76 -1.50
C LEU A 108 -9.60 4.95 -2.36
N LYS A 109 -8.81 4.74 -3.42
CA LYS A 109 -8.54 5.75 -4.45
C LYS A 109 -9.73 5.95 -5.38
N GLN A 110 -10.57 4.91 -5.57
CA GLN A 110 -11.77 4.97 -6.41
C GLN A 110 -12.99 5.46 -5.62
N ASP A 111 -13.19 4.96 -4.41
CA ASP A 111 -14.20 5.44 -3.46
C ASP A 111 -13.60 5.59 -2.05
N PRO A 112 -13.30 6.81 -1.58
CA PRO A 112 -12.74 7.05 -0.25
C PRO A 112 -13.75 6.78 0.88
N ASN A 113 -15.04 6.71 0.56
CA ASN A 113 -16.11 6.41 1.51
C ASN A 113 -16.35 4.90 1.67
N ASN A 114 -15.59 4.03 0.98
CA ASN A 114 -15.76 2.58 1.06
C ASN A 114 -15.34 2.02 2.42
N VAL A 115 -16.30 2.02 3.35
CA VAL A 115 -16.20 1.52 4.72
C VAL A 115 -15.62 0.10 4.78
N LYS A 116 -16.06 -0.80 3.89
CA LYS A 116 -15.59 -2.20 3.84
C LYS A 116 -14.12 -2.30 3.43
N ALA A 117 -13.68 -1.46 2.49
CA ALA A 117 -12.28 -1.41 2.07
C ALA A 117 -11.35 -0.87 3.18
N LYS A 118 -11.75 0.20 3.90
CA LYS A 118 -10.99 0.69 5.07
C LYS A 118 -10.86 -0.40 6.15
N PHE A 119 -11.95 -1.09 6.48
CA PHE A 119 -11.95 -2.15 7.51
C PHE A 119 -11.04 -3.33 7.13
N ARG A 120 -11.11 -3.79 5.88
CA ARG A 120 -10.24 -4.84 5.33
C ARG A 120 -8.76 -4.41 5.31
N ARG A 121 -8.47 -3.14 4.99
CA ARG A 121 -7.12 -2.57 5.06
C ARG A 121 -6.55 -2.57 6.48
N ALA A 122 -7.35 -2.14 7.46
CA ALA A 122 -6.97 -2.17 8.88
C ALA A 122 -6.65 -3.59 9.36
N GLN A 123 -7.51 -4.56 9.03
CA GLN A 123 -7.30 -5.97 9.39
C GLN A 123 -6.02 -6.53 8.74
N ALA A 124 -5.75 -6.20 7.46
CA ALA A 124 -4.53 -6.61 6.79
C ALA A 124 -3.26 -6.01 7.43
N LYS A 125 -3.27 -4.71 7.75
CA LYS A 125 -2.18 -4.03 8.47
C LYS A 125 -1.93 -4.62 9.86
N LEU A 126 -2.99 -4.94 10.60
CA LEU A 126 -2.93 -5.60 11.91
C LEU A 126 -2.35 -7.03 11.84
N LEU A 127 -2.52 -7.73 10.71
CA LEU A 127 -1.92 -9.04 10.46
C LEU A 127 -0.47 -8.95 9.95
N GLU A 128 -0.12 -7.92 9.19
CA GLU A 128 1.26 -7.63 8.78
C GLU A 128 2.13 -7.13 9.96
N GLY A 129 1.54 -6.47 10.96
CA GLY A 129 2.23 -5.90 12.12
C GLY A 129 2.34 -4.36 12.09
N ASN A 130 1.75 -3.70 11.09
CA ASN A 130 1.65 -2.25 11.03
C ASN A 130 0.51 -1.75 11.93
N LEU A 131 0.76 -1.75 13.24
CA LEU A 131 -0.25 -1.41 14.25
C LEU A 131 -0.70 0.05 14.18
N ALA A 132 0.25 1.00 14.06
CA ALA A 132 -0.06 2.43 13.96
C ALA A 132 -0.93 2.76 12.73
N GLY A 133 -0.62 2.16 11.58
CA GLY A 133 -1.43 2.33 10.37
C GLY A 133 -2.80 1.66 10.46
N ALA A 134 -2.97 0.64 11.29
CA ALA A 134 -4.27 -0.01 11.52
C ALA A 134 -5.14 0.80 12.50
N GLU A 135 -4.55 1.39 13.53
CA GLU A 135 -5.25 2.24 14.50
C GLU A 135 -5.83 3.49 13.84
N ALA A 136 -5.07 4.14 12.95
CA ALA A 136 -5.58 5.26 12.14
C ALA A 136 -6.80 4.86 11.30
N ASP A 137 -6.72 3.74 10.57
CA ASP A 137 -7.81 3.24 9.72
C ASP A 137 -9.07 2.87 10.53
N LEU A 138 -8.92 2.36 11.76
CA LEU A 138 -10.04 2.00 12.65
C LEU A 138 -10.64 3.24 13.34
N THR A 139 -9.82 4.23 13.67
CA THR A 139 -10.26 5.51 14.25
C THR A 139 -11.09 6.30 13.24
N ASP A 140 -10.65 6.35 11.97
CA ASP A 140 -11.38 6.90 10.81
C ASP A 140 -12.78 6.29 10.62
N LEU A 141 -12.93 5.00 10.92
CA LEU A 141 -14.19 4.27 10.79
C LEU A 141 -15.14 4.56 11.95
N GLY A 142 -14.61 4.68 13.17
CA GLY A 142 -15.37 4.87 14.40
C GLY A 142 -16.43 3.77 14.62
N ASP A 143 -17.49 4.12 15.34
CA ASP A 143 -18.58 3.20 15.69
C ASP A 143 -19.53 2.84 14.52
N LYS A 144 -19.23 3.28 13.30
CA LYS A 144 -20.09 3.11 12.12
C LYS A 144 -20.20 1.66 11.62
N VAL A 145 -19.39 0.73 12.14
CA VAL A 145 -19.35 -0.67 11.68
C VAL A 145 -19.36 -1.65 12.86
N PRO A 146 -20.33 -2.58 12.93
CA PRO A 146 -20.25 -3.69 13.86
C PRO A 146 -19.04 -4.57 13.49
N GLY A 147 -18.00 -4.53 14.33
CA GLY A 147 -16.73 -5.24 14.11
C GLY A 147 -15.49 -4.40 14.41
N VAL A 148 -15.56 -3.07 14.26
CA VAL A 148 -14.42 -2.16 14.56
C VAL A 148 -13.99 -2.29 16.02
N LYS A 149 -14.94 -2.37 16.97
CA LYS A 149 -14.66 -2.57 18.40
C LYS A 149 -13.84 -3.84 18.66
N ALA A 150 -14.20 -4.96 18.01
CA ALA A 150 -13.51 -6.24 18.16
C ALA A 150 -12.09 -6.22 17.53
N GLU A 151 -11.89 -5.54 16.40
CA GLU A 151 -10.55 -5.35 15.83
C GLU A 151 -9.70 -4.37 16.65
N MET A 152 -10.28 -3.34 17.26
CA MET A 152 -9.60 -2.44 18.20
C MET A 152 -9.13 -3.17 19.46
N GLU A 153 -9.91 -4.13 19.99
CA GLU A 153 -9.46 -4.99 21.09
C GLU A 153 -8.30 -5.91 20.68
N LYS A 154 -8.35 -6.49 19.48
CA LYS A 154 -7.23 -7.28 18.92
C LYS A 154 -5.98 -6.42 18.74
N LEU A 155 -6.14 -5.17 18.29
CA LEU A 155 -5.05 -4.20 18.16
C LEU A 155 -4.42 -3.87 19.53
N LYS A 156 -5.25 -3.62 20.55
CA LYS A 156 -4.79 -3.39 21.94
C LYS A 156 -4.08 -4.60 22.55
N LYS A 157 -4.46 -5.83 22.19
CA LYS A 157 -3.74 -7.05 22.60
C LYS A 157 -2.38 -7.15 21.89
N LYS A 158 -2.37 -7.00 20.56
CA LYS A 158 -1.13 -7.04 19.75
C LYS A 158 -0.12 -5.93 20.07
N SER A 159 -0.57 -4.72 20.38
CA SER A 159 0.29 -3.60 20.81
C SER A 159 0.94 -3.93 22.15
N LYS A 160 0.17 -4.32 23.17
CA LYS A 160 0.72 -4.77 24.46
C LYS A 160 1.71 -5.93 24.32
N GLU A 161 1.41 -6.94 23.48
CA GLU A 161 2.34 -8.03 23.21
C GLU A 161 3.63 -7.56 22.52
N ALA A 162 3.55 -6.60 21.59
CA ALA A 162 4.70 -6.01 20.92
C ALA A 162 5.53 -5.15 21.88
N GLU A 163 4.88 -4.30 22.69
CA GLU A 163 5.48 -3.48 23.74
C GLU A 163 6.16 -4.35 24.80
N GLU A 164 5.55 -5.46 25.24
CA GLU A 164 6.19 -6.39 26.16
C GLU A 164 7.43 -7.05 25.56
N LYS A 165 7.38 -7.45 24.29
CA LYS A 165 8.54 -8.01 23.58
C LYS A 165 9.67 -6.98 23.45
N GLN A 166 9.33 -5.73 23.10
CA GLN A 166 10.28 -4.61 23.04
C GLN A 166 10.83 -4.24 24.43
N ARG A 167 10.01 -4.22 25.47
CA ARG A 167 10.43 -3.96 26.86
C ARG A 167 11.34 -5.06 27.39
N LYS A 168 11.08 -6.33 27.05
CA LYS A 168 11.95 -7.47 27.41
C LYS A 168 13.28 -7.41 26.65
N SER A 169 13.30 -7.08 25.36
CA SER A 169 14.55 -6.95 24.60
C SER A 169 15.38 -5.72 25.03
N MET A 170 14.75 -4.57 25.26
CA MET A 170 15.43 -3.37 25.78
C MET A 170 15.91 -3.57 27.22
N GLY A 171 15.09 -4.14 28.11
CA GLY A 171 15.49 -4.42 29.49
C GLY A 171 16.70 -5.35 29.61
N GLY A 172 16.80 -6.36 28.73
CA GLY A 172 17.98 -7.23 28.63
C GLY A 172 19.24 -6.53 28.08
N PHE A 173 19.09 -5.46 27.31
CA PHE A 173 20.20 -4.65 26.80
C PHE A 173 20.69 -3.63 27.85
N LEU A 174 19.78 -2.86 28.47
CA LEU A 174 20.15 -1.89 29.51
C LEU A 174 20.76 -2.55 30.75
N SER A 175 20.33 -3.77 31.10
CA SER A 175 20.90 -4.52 32.23
C SER A 175 22.32 -5.04 31.96
N ARG A 176 22.74 -5.11 30.69
CA ARG A 176 24.04 -5.67 30.26
C ARG A 176 25.10 -4.59 30.00
N GLY A 177 24.72 -3.31 30.05
CA GLY A 177 25.58 -2.15 29.82
C GLY A 177 25.84 -1.28 31.06
N ARG A 178 25.57 -1.78 32.28
CA ARG A 178 25.83 -1.03 33.51
C ARG A 178 27.31 -1.12 33.91
N ILE A 179 28.14 -0.34 33.23
CA ILE A 179 29.48 0.07 33.70
C ILE A 179 29.45 1.59 33.85
N ILE A 180 28.98 2.05 35.01
CA ILE A 180 29.36 3.28 35.73
C ILE A 180 28.94 2.98 37.16
N ASP A 181 29.91 2.77 38.04
CA ASP A 181 29.71 2.67 39.48
C ASP A 181 29.74 4.08 40.09
N PRO A 182 28.89 4.39 41.08
CA PRO A 182 29.03 5.56 41.96
C PRO A 182 29.83 5.20 43.22
N GLU A 183 30.29 6.24 43.94
CA GLU A 183 31.08 6.20 45.20
C GLU A 183 32.57 5.82 45.00
N GLU A 184 33.56 6.46 45.64
CA GLU A 184 33.55 7.57 46.62
C GLU A 184 34.93 8.29 46.58
N GLU A 185 34.98 9.59 46.92
CA GLU A 185 36.10 10.25 47.65
C GLU A 185 35.68 11.66 48.04
N ALA A 186 35.70 11.97 49.34
CA ALA A 186 35.21 13.22 49.91
C ALA A 186 36.22 13.84 50.91
N SER A 187 37.18 14.60 50.38
CA SER A 187 37.98 15.63 51.08
C SER A 187 38.84 16.33 50.01
N GLU A 188 39.09 17.64 49.99
CA GLU A 188 39.22 18.58 51.11
C GLU A 188 38.45 19.91 50.90
N ALA A 189 38.39 20.73 51.95
CA ALA A 189 37.60 21.96 52.00
C ALA A 189 38.36 23.22 51.55
N SER A 190 37.62 24.23 51.06
CA SER A 190 37.81 25.61 51.53
C SER A 190 36.56 26.47 51.30
N SER A 191 36.36 27.43 52.19
CA SER A 191 35.11 28.17 52.38
C SER A 191 35.17 29.65 51.93
N SER A 192 34.10 30.13 51.31
CA SER A 192 33.52 31.48 51.54
C SER A 192 32.13 31.56 50.88
N GLN A 193 31.06 31.50 51.68
CA GLN A 193 30.32 32.61 52.29
C GLN A 193 29.29 33.33 51.38
N ALA A 194 28.02 33.09 51.72
CA ALA A 194 26.88 34.02 51.79
C ALA A 194 26.45 34.92 50.60
N ALA A 195 25.15 34.84 50.31
CA ALA A 195 24.31 35.74 49.48
C ALA A 195 24.12 37.14 50.18
N PRO A 196 23.40 38.16 49.62
CA PRO A 196 22.31 38.06 48.65
C PRO A 196 22.10 39.23 47.64
N ALA A 197 20.92 39.20 46.98
CA ALA A 197 20.14 40.29 46.37
C ALA A 197 20.22 40.53 44.84
N ALA A 198 19.03 40.79 44.27
CA ALA A 198 18.71 41.13 42.88
C ALA A 198 18.83 42.67 42.65
N PRO A 199 18.60 43.30 41.46
CA PRO A 199 17.71 42.89 40.36
C PRO A 199 18.23 43.12 38.90
N ALA A 200 17.38 42.81 37.92
CA ALA A 200 17.62 43.04 36.47
C ALA A 200 17.59 44.54 36.08
N PRO A 201 18.13 44.89 34.88
CA PRO A 201 17.19 45.32 33.83
C PRO A 201 17.50 44.88 32.39
N LYS A 202 16.52 45.14 31.52
CA LYS A 202 16.40 44.80 30.09
C LYS A 202 17.46 45.46 29.18
N ALA A 203 17.82 44.78 28.08
CA ALA A 203 17.95 45.40 26.76
C ALA A 203 17.94 44.37 25.61
N THR A 204 16.95 44.44 24.71
CA THR A 204 17.08 44.03 23.30
C THR A 204 17.53 45.24 22.49
N PRO A 205 18.27 45.09 21.38
CA PRO A 205 17.56 45.23 20.10
C PRO A 205 18.04 44.30 18.97
N LYS A 206 17.26 44.30 17.89
CA LYS A 206 17.41 43.49 16.67
C LYS A 206 18.51 44.05 15.75
N SER A 207 19.18 43.16 15.01
CA SER A 207 19.56 43.45 13.62
C SER A 207 19.71 42.17 12.79
N LYS A 208 18.89 42.05 11.73
CA LYS A 208 19.34 41.44 10.47
C LYS A 208 20.02 42.58 9.68
N PRO A 209 21.01 42.27 8.83
CA PRO A 209 20.64 42.22 7.41
C PRO A 209 21.25 41.03 6.64
N THR A 210 20.73 40.89 5.43
CA THR A 210 21.13 40.00 4.33
C THR A 210 22.56 40.26 3.81
N LEU A 211 23.30 39.22 3.41
CA LEU A 211 23.56 38.94 1.97
C LEU A 211 24.26 37.59 1.70
N ALA A 212 23.92 37.03 0.53
CA ALA A 212 24.65 36.14 -0.38
C ALA A 212 25.88 35.29 0.03
N SER A 213 25.80 34.02 -0.41
CA SER A 213 26.85 33.25 -1.08
C SER A 213 28.18 32.93 -0.36
N LYS A 214 28.30 31.65 0.05
CA LYS A 214 29.39 30.82 -0.50
C LYS A 214 28.99 29.34 -0.57
N VAL A 215 28.77 28.87 -1.81
CA VAL A 215 28.74 27.45 -2.14
C VAL A 215 30.15 26.91 -1.90
N ASN A 216 30.30 25.81 -1.16
CA ASN A 216 31.56 25.09 -1.09
C ASN A 216 31.36 23.65 -1.58
N SER A 217 31.94 23.36 -2.73
CA SER A 217 31.75 22.12 -3.48
C SER A 217 32.72 21.04 -3.00
N THR A 218 32.22 19.98 -2.37
CA THR A 218 32.99 18.74 -2.21
C THR A 218 32.71 17.82 -3.39
N THR A 219 33.66 17.77 -4.32
CA THR A 219 33.60 17.01 -5.56
C THR A 219 33.59 15.49 -5.31
N ARG A 220 32.45 14.83 -5.60
CA ARG A 220 32.42 13.37 -5.80
C ARG A 220 32.60 13.05 -7.28
N LYS A 221 33.52 12.13 -7.58
CA LYS A 221 33.82 11.65 -8.94
C LYS A 221 32.57 11.07 -9.62
N PRO A 222 32.30 11.36 -10.91
CA PRO A 222 31.26 10.68 -11.67
C PRO A 222 31.70 9.25 -12.03
N PRO A 223 30.79 8.26 -12.09
CA PRO A 223 31.06 6.95 -12.66
C PRO A 223 31.26 7.04 -14.19
N LYS A 224 32.07 6.13 -14.75
CA LYS A 224 32.35 6.10 -16.18
C LYS A 224 31.13 5.59 -16.96
N VAL A 225 30.78 6.30 -18.03
CA VAL A 225 29.88 5.81 -19.09
C VAL A 225 30.64 4.77 -19.93
N VAL A 226 30.07 3.58 -20.06
CA VAL A 226 30.48 2.59 -21.07
C VAL A 226 29.46 2.65 -22.20
N LYS A 227 29.94 2.55 -23.45
CA LYS A 227 29.14 2.77 -24.65
C LYS A 227 28.29 1.54 -25.00
N ASP A 228 27.33 1.80 -25.88
CA ASP A 228 26.26 0.92 -26.33
C ASP A 228 26.76 -0.43 -26.89
N GLU A 229 26.17 -1.54 -26.41
CA GLU A 229 26.14 -2.82 -27.11
C GLU A 229 24.68 -3.21 -27.41
N GLU A 230 24.44 -3.69 -28.63
CA GLU A 230 23.10 -3.96 -29.17
C GLU A 230 22.33 -5.04 -28.40
N TYR A 231 21.09 -4.74 -28.01
CA TYR A 231 20.14 -5.76 -27.60
C TYR A 231 19.70 -6.58 -28.82
N LYS A 232 20.20 -7.81 -28.95
CA LYS A 232 19.73 -8.79 -29.94
C LYS A 232 18.71 -9.73 -29.30
N PRO A 233 17.45 -9.78 -29.76
CA PRO A 233 16.45 -10.69 -29.22
C PRO A 233 16.81 -12.14 -29.57
N SER A 234 16.75 -13.04 -28.59
CA SER A 234 17.04 -14.46 -28.81
C SER A 234 15.93 -15.14 -29.63
N THR A 235 16.27 -15.55 -30.84
CA THR A 235 15.39 -16.33 -31.70
C THR A 235 15.30 -17.78 -31.21
N TRP A 236 14.27 -18.10 -30.42
CA TRP A 236 13.87 -19.50 -30.22
C TRP A 236 13.14 -19.99 -31.48
N SER A 237 13.91 -20.43 -32.47
CA SER A 237 13.43 -21.25 -33.58
C SER A 237 13.66 -22.73 -33.24
N GLY A 238 12.62 -23.45 -32.83
CA GLY A 238 12.74 -24.83 -32.36
C GLY A 238 11.40 -25.55 -32.29
N THR A 239 11.06 -26.24 -33.37
CA THR A 239 9.86 -27.06 -33.61
C THR A 239 9.51 -28.01 -32.47
N ALA A 240 8.20 -28.14 -32.19
CA ALA A 240 7.67 -29.09 -31.21
C ALA A 240 7.67 -30.56 -31.74
N PRO A 241 7.97 -31.56 -30.90
CA PRO A 241 7.58 -32.93 -31.12
C PRO A 241 6.25 -33.24 -30.41
N LYS A 242 5.29 -33.79 -31.17
CA LYS A 242 4.10 -34.49 -30.66
C LYS A 242 3.93 -35.75 -31.50
N ILE A 243 3.97 -36.92 -30.86
CA ILE A 243 3.60 -38.31 -31.25
C ILE A 243 4.25 -39.15 -30.11
N GLN A 244 3.56 -39.85 -29.21
CA GLN A 244 2.68 -41.03 -29.38
C GLN A 244 3.38 -42.26 -29.98
N GLU A 245 4.20 -42.93 -29.17
CA GLU A 245 4.42 -44.39 -29.20
C GLU A 245 5.00 -44.85 -27.86
N LEU A 246 5.13 -46.17 -27.64
CA LEU A 246 5.38 -46.84 -26.35
C LEU A 246 4.16 -46.91 -25.41
N ALA A 247 3.11 -47.54 -25.92
CA ALA A 247 2.32 -48.47 -25.12
C ALA A 247 2.79 -49.91 -25.41
N GLU A 248 2.53 -50.82 -24.48
CA GLU A 248 2.56 -52.30 -24.59
C GLU A 248 3.93 -53.04 -24.43
N GLY A 249 3.96 -53.96 -23.45
CA GLY A 249 4.97 -55.01 -23.21
C GLY A 249 6.31 -54.56 -22.60
N GLU A 250 7.11 -55.38 -21.94
CA GLU A 250 6.88 -56.66 -21.22
C GLU A 250 7.89 -56.67 -20.03
N GLU A 251 7.64 -57.33 -18.89
CA GLU A 251 6.42 -58.02 -18.44
C GLU A 251 5.35 -57.02 -17.91
#